data_AF-A0A532V0I3-F1
#
_entry.id   AF-A0A532V0I3-F1
#
_cell.length_a   1.000
_cell.length_b   1.000
_cell.length_c   1.000
_cell.angle_alpha   90.00
_cell.angle_beta   90.00
_cell.angle_gamma   90.00
#
_symmetry.space_group_name_H-M   'P 1'
#
loop_
_entity.id
_entity.type
_entity.pdbx_description
1 polymer ?
#
loop_
_entity_poly.entity_id
_entity_poly.type
_entity_poly.pdbx_seq_one_letter_code
_entity_poly.pdbx_strand_id
1 'polypeptide(L)'
;MMRIVCYISVLIISFNISAQAVLRICSYNLLNFPNSQGTERIEYFVTVLDSISPDILVCQEMMSSAGADQFLQGVLDAAIWVRADYVTIGDSDAMLYFKPDQFELLDIHTIETDLRNFEVYELNYIAGDLRPLVYIATTHLKASQGTVEEQRRLSEVLDFIAWIDANDLRDSNLLLCGDLNFYYSAEPGYQALLADSLFIDPIDTPGYWHNSSQYADVHTQSPRITQFGGGAPGGMDDRFDFALATPLWIDGDEWEYQEGSYTSFGNDGQHFNGAINTMPNYAVSEEVANALHEASDHLPVFIDIDYTASGIELTSPVNLTDGFSLSLFPAVFNSQATLLLNLPAADNVNVTVYNITGRQITMLADGRFSRGSHRINFNASGLPGGIYFIQVATSGNVYEVLKAVLLK
;
A
#
# COMPACT_ATOMS: atom_id res chain seq x y z
N MET A 1 25.33 -57.98 -38.50
CA MET A 1 24.94 -56.58 -38.76
C MET A 1 24.19 -56.10 -37.53
N MET A 2 24.89 -55.41 -36.61
CA MET A 2 24.36 -55.04 -35.29
C MET A 2 23.70 -53.66 -35.40
N ARG A 3 22.39 -53.57 -35.14
CA ARG A 3 21.64 -52.30 -35.15
C ARG A 3 21.88 -51.59 -33.81
N ILE A 4 22.53 -50.44 -33.85
CA ILE A 4 22.64 -49.52 -32.73
C ILE A 4 21.38 -48.65 -32.73
N VAL A 5 20.61 -48.72 -31.65
CA VAL A 5 19.46 -47.83 -31.40
C VAL A 5 19.96 -46.71 -30.50
N CYS A 6 20.03 -45.48 -31.02
CA CYS A 6 20.29 -44.29 -30.23
C CYS A 6 18.96 -43.78 -29.66
N TYR A 7 18.83 -43.77 -28.33
CA TYR A 7 17.79 -43.03 -27.63
C TYR A 7 18.28 -41.60 -27.43
N ILE A 8 17.56 -40.63 -28.01
CA ILE A 8 17.75 -39.20 -27.72
C ILE A 8 16.82 -38.87 -26.56
N SER A 9 17.39 -38.64 -25.38
CA SER A 9 16.67 -38.11 -24.22
C SER A 9 16.51 -36.60 -24.43
N VAL A 10 15.27 -36.15 -24.65
CA VAL A 10 14.95 -34.71 -24.64
C VAL A 10 14.83 -34.28 -23.19
N LEU A 11 15.78 -33.46 -22.73
CA LEU A 11 15.73 -32.82 -21.42
C LEU A 11 14.75 -31.64 -21.52
N ILE A 12 13.54 -31.79 -20.97
CA ILE A 12 12.59 -30.68 -20.84
C ILE A 12 13.01 -29.89 -19.60
N ILE A 13 13.65 -28.74 -19.81
CA ILE A 13 13.90 -27.75 -18.75
C ILE A 13 12.64 -26.92 -18.64
N SER A 14 11.79 -27.22 -17.66
CA SER A 14 10.66 -26.38 -17.27
C SER A 14 11.18 -25.19 -16.48
N PHE A 15 11.19 -24.01 -17.09
CA PHE A 15 11.30 -22.75 -16.35
C PHE A 15 9.98 -22.52 -15.63
N ASN A 16 9.98 -22.60 -14.30
CA ASN A 16 8.90 -22.01 -13.51
C ASN A 16 9.10 -20.50 -13.56
N ILE A 17 8.33 -19.83 -14.42
CA ILE A 17 8.15 -18.38 -14.34
C ILE A 17 7.20 -18.17 -13.15
N SER A 18 7.73 -17.79 -11.99
CA SER A 18 6.89 -17.25 -10.93
C SER A 18 6.39 -15.90 -11.42
N ALA A 19 5.07 -15.71 -11.48
CA ALA A 19 4.52 -14.37 -11.63
C ALA A 19 4.92 -13.55 -10.40
N GLN A 20 5.37 -12.31 -10.60
CA GLN A 20 5.62 -11.36 -9.52
C GLN A 20 4.25 -11.01 -8.91
N ALA A 21 4.09 -11.19 -7.60
CA ALA A 21 2.85 -10.84 -6.92
C ALA A 21 2.86 -9.33 -6.66
N VAL A 22 1.97 -8.61 -7.33
CA VAL A 22 1.89 -7.15 -7.31
C VAL A 22 0.54 -6.74 -6.76
N LEU A 23 0.54 -5.78 -5.83
CA LEU A 23 -0.65 -5.17 -5.23
C LEU A 23 -0.80 -3.78 -5.82
N ARG A 24 -1.87 -3.55 -6.58
CA ARG A 24 -2.15 -2.23 -7.14
C ARG A 24 -3.10 -1.45 -6.24
N ILE A 25 -2.60 -0.33 -5.71
CA ILE A 25 -3.39 0.59 -4.87
C ILE A 25 -3.73 1.83 -5.68
N CYS A 26 -5.02 2.07 -5.90
CA CYS A 26 -5.53 3.17 -6.72
C CYS A 26 -6.31 4.18 -5.87
N SER A 27 -6.09 5.47 -6.13
CA SER A 27 -6.88 6.58 -5.61
C SER A 27 -7.68 7.22 -6.73
N TYR A 28 -8.94 7.58 -6.47
CA TYR A 28 -9.77 8.27 -7.47
C TYR A 28 -10.79 9.23 -6.84
N ASN A 29 -10.66 10.54 -7.10
CA ASN A 29 -11.74 11.49 -6.83
C ASN A 29 -12.90 11.25 -7.81
N LEU A 30 -14.09 10.95 -7.30
CA LEU A 30 -15.26 10.55 -8.07
C LEU A 30 -16.21 11.69 -8.45
N LEU A 31 -15.85 12.95 -8.19
CA LEU A 31 -16.67 14.12 -8.48
C LEU A 31 -18.10 13.98 -7.89
N ASN A 32 -18.20 14.07 -6.57
CA ASN A 32 -19.43 13.98 -5.79
C ASN A 32 -20.32 12.79 -6.15
N PHE A 33 -19.79 11.59 -6.32
CA PHE A 33 -20.60 10.41 -6.68
C PHE A 33 -21.60 10.05 -5.56
N PRO A 34 -22.89 9.75 -5.86
CA PRO A 34 -23.48 9.61 -7.17
C PRO A 34 -24.14 10.90 -7.70
N ASN A 35 -24.09 12.03 -7.00
CA ASN A 35 -24.83 13.27 -7.27
C ASN A 35 -26.10 13.09 -8.13
N SER A 36 -26.38 14.00 -9.08
CA SER A 36 -27.53 13.86 -9.99
C SER A 36 -27.20 13.09 -11.26
N GLN A 37 -25.92 12.92 -11.60
CA GLN A 37 -25.44 12.32 -12.86
C GLN A 37 -24.60 11.06 -12.64
N GLY A 38 -24.27 10.67 -11.41
CA GLY A 38 -23.38 9.53 -11.11
C GLY A 38 -23.84 8.21 -11.70
N THR A 39 -25.16 7.94 -11.78
CA THR A 39 -25.65 6.73 -12.46
C THR A 39 -25.24 6.68 -13.93
N GLU A 40 -25.24 7.81 -14.63
CA GLU A 40 -24.83 7.90 -16.05
C GLU A 40 -23.31 7.74 -16.21
N ARG A 41 -22.54 7.93 -15.14
CA ARG A 41 -21.07 7.82 -15.14
C ARG A 41 -20.55 6.41 -14.84
N ILE A 42 -21.43 5.49 -14.43
CA ILE A 42 -21.06 4.12 -14.03
C ILE A 42 -20.27 3.40 -15.13
N GLU A 43 -20.74 3.42 -16.38
CA GLU A 43 -20.08 2.70 -17.48
C GLU A 43 -18.67 3.25 -17.79
N TYR A 44 -18.46 4.53 -17.55
CA TYR A 44 -17.14 5.15 -17.71
C TYR A 44 -16.20 4.74 -16.58
N PHE A 45 -16.68 4.72 -15.32
CA PHE A 45 -15.89 4.20 -14.21
C PHE A 45 -15.53 2.71 -14.41
N VAL A 46 -16.45 1.88 -14.92
CA VAL A 46 -16.17 0.48 -15.28
C VAL A 46 -15.03 0.41 -16.30
N THR A 47 -15.15 1.15 -17.40
CA THR A 47 -14.14 1.17 -18.47
C THR A 47 -12.75 1.56 -17.94
N VAL A 48 -12.69 2.58 -17.07
CA VAL A 48 -11.45 3.05 -16.46
C VAL A 48 -10.87 2.00 -15.50
N LEU A 49 -11.68 1.50 -14.56
CA LEU A 49 -11.19 0.62 -13.50
C LEU A 49 -10.91 -0.81 -13.99
N ASP A 50 -11.60 -1.31 -15.02
CA ASP A 50 -11.24 -2.56 -15.68
C ASP A 50 -9.85 -2.44 -16.36
N SER A 51 -9.55 -1.26 -16.94
CA SER A 51 -8.26 -1.00 -17.57
C SER A 51 -7.11 -0.87 -16.57
N ILE A 52 -7.38 -0.32 -15.38
CA ILE A 52 -6.40 -0.22 -14.29
C ILE A 52 -6.25 -1.54 -13.55
N SER A 53 -7.35 -2.26 -13.35
CA SER A 53 -7.43 -3.50 -12.56
C SER A 53 -6.82 -3.37 -11.14
N PRO A 54 -7.30 -2.45 -10.29
CA PRO A 54 -6.77 -2.30 -8.94
C PRO A 54 -7.06 -3.53 -8.04
N ASP A 55 -6.35 -3.61 -6.92
CA ASP A 55 -6.61 -4.55 -5.82
C ASP A 55 -7.21 -3.85 -4.60
N ILE A 56 -6.82 -2.59 -4.39
CA ILE A 56 -7.39 -1.66 -3.43
C ILE A 56 -7.75 -0.38 -4.19
N LEU A 57 -8.96 0.13 -3.97
CA LEU A 57 -9.42 1.40 -4.50
C LEU A 57 -9.88 2.28 -3.34
N VAL A 58 -9.32 3.48 -3.22
CA VAL A 58 -9.77 4.50 -2.29
C VAL A 58 -10.31 5.70 -3.06
N CYS A 59 -11.52 6.11 -2.72
CA CYS A 59 -12.25 7.13 -3.46
C CYS A 59 -12.49 8.37 -2.61
N GLN A 60 -12.39 9.54 -3.22
CA GLN A 60 -12.82 10.81 -2.62
C GLN A 60 -14.14 11.28 -3.25
N GLU A 61 -14.81 12.19 -2.54
CA GLU A 61 -16.12 12.74 -2.93
C GLU A 61 -17.20 11.66 -3.12
N MET A 62 -17.21 10.65 -2.25
CA MET A 62 -18.38 9.79 -2.08
C MET A 62 -19.42 10.54 -1.24
N MET A 63 -20.66 10.59 -1.69
CA MET A 63 -21.68 11.47 -1.09
C MET A 63 -22.70 10.77 -0.19
N SER A 64 -22.73 9.44 -0.23
CA SER A 64 -23.60 8.69 0.68
C SER A 64 -23.22 7.20 0.71
N SER A 65 -23.59 6.53 1.80
CA SER A 65 -23.53 5.06 1.89
C SER A 65 -24.30 4.35 0.77
N ALA A 66 -25.47 4.88 0.36
CA ALA A 66 -26.23 4.33 -0.76
C ALA A 66 -25.51 4.52 -2.11
N GLY A 67 -24.81 5.64 -2.27
CA GLY A 67 -23.90 5.88 -3.38
C GLY A 67 -22.73 4.90 -3.39
N ALA A 68 -22.15 4.63 -2.22
CA ALA A 68 -21.07 3.68 -2.07
C ALA A 68 -21.51 2.25 -2.45
N ASP A 69 -22.73 1.85 -2.08
CA ASP A 69 -23.35 0.60 -2.53
C ASP A 69 -23.61 0.58 -4.04
N GLN A 70 -24.08 1.70 -4.59
CA GLN A 70 -24.33 1.81 -6.03
C GLN A 70 -23.03 1.68 -6.83
N PHE A 71 -21.94 2.30 -6.37
CA PHE A 71 -20.62 2.16 -6.98
C PHE A 71 -20.12 0.71 -6.84
N LEU A 72 -20.27 0.09 -5.67
CA LEU A 72 -19.91 -1.32 -5.46
C LEU A 72 -20.68 -2.30 -6.35
N GLN A 73 -21.92 -1.99 -6.73
CA GLN A 73 -22.76 -2.91 -7.51
C GLN A 73 -22.71 -2.63 -9.01
N GLY A 74 -22.54 -1.36 -9.38
CA GLY A 74 -22.57 -0.91 -10.76
C GLY A 74 -21.20 -0.80 -11.40
N VAL A 75 -20.18 -0.47 -10.61
CA VAL A 75 -18.82 -0.22 -11.08
C VAL A 75 -17.89 -1.37 -10.71
N LEU A 76 -17.89 -1.74 -9.44
CA LEU A 76 -17.08 -2.85 -8.94
C LEU A 76 -17.93 -4.13 -8.98
N ASP A 77 -17.34 -5.30 -9.20
CA ASP A 77 -18.10 -6.55 -9.10
C ASP A 77 -18.27 -6.91 -7.62
N ALA A 78 -19.48 -6.75 -7.07
CA ALA A 78 -19.79 -7.08 -5.67
C ALA A 78 -19.60 -8.58 -5.30
N ALA A 79 -19.34 -9.45 -6.27
CA ALA A 79 -18.91 -10.83 -6.01
C ALA A 79 -17.41 -10.95 -5.70
N ILE A 80 -16.62 -9.94 -6.08
CA ILE A 80 -15.16 -9.88 -5.95
C ILE A 80 -14.73 -8.81 -4.95
N TRP A 81 -15.49 -7.72 -4.85
CA TRP A 81 -15.16 -6.56 -4.04
C TRP A 81 -16.09 -6.42 -2.84
N VAL A 82 -15.56 -5.84 -1.77
CA VAL A 82 -16.33 -5.30 -0.66
C VAL A 82 -15.94 -3.85 -0.43
N ARG A 83 -16.74 -3.13 0.36
CA ARG A 83 -16.45 -1.76 0.80
C ARG A 83 -16.33 -1.70 2.31
N ALA A 84 -15.56 -0.73 2.80
CA ALA A 84 -15.55 -0.37 4.21
C ALA A 84 -16.91 0.23 4.65
N ASP A 85 -17.12 0.29 5.96
CA ASP A 85 -18.27 1.00 6.52
C ASP A 85 -18.20 2.48 6.14
N TYR A 86 -19.35 3.03 5.73
CA TYR A 86 -19.42 4.44 5.34
C TYR A 86 -19.41 5.33 6.57
N VAL A 87 -18.45 6.25 6.64
CA VAL A 87 -18.38 7.28 7.67
C VAL A 87 -18.95 8.58 7.10
N THR A 88 -19.70 9.34 7.90
CA THR A 88 -20.33 10.59 7.47
C THR A 88 -19.99 11.70 8.44
N ILE A 89 -18.80 12.29 8.29
CA ILE A 89 -18.31 13.35 9.15
C ILE A 89 -17.50 14.32 8.28
N GLY A 90 -18.05 15.52 8.04
CA GLY A 90 -17.39 16.60 7.29
C GLY A 90 -18.12 17.00 6.01
N ASP A 91 -17.41 17.73 5.14
CA ASP A 91 -17.92 18.28 3.86
C ASP A 91 -17.57 17.42 2.63
N SER A 92 -16.76 16.36 2.78
CA SER A 92 -16.41 15.43 1.71
C SER A 92 -16.06 14.08 2.34
N ASP A 93 -16.85 13.04 2.06
CA ASP A 93 -16.58 11.70 2.57
C ASP A 93 -15.74 10.89 1.56
N ALA A 94 -15.04 9.87 2.05
CA ALA A 94 -14.26 8.96 1.26
C ALA A 94 -14.86 7.54 1.28
N MET A 95 -14.32 6.66 0.43
CA MET A 95 -14.69 5.25 0.50
C MET A 95 -13.57 4.33 0.05
N LEU A 96 -13.23 3.37 0.91
CA LEU A 96 -12.36 2.24 0.57
C LEU A 96 -13.16 1.05 0.01
N TYR A 97 -12.65 0.50 -1.09
CA TYR A 97 -13.03 -0.78 -1.66
C TYR A 97 -11.80 -1.69 -1.74
N PHE A 98 -11.98 -2.97 -1.40
CA PHE A 98 -10.89 -3.95 -1.42
C PHE A 98 -11.42 -5.35 -1.74
N LYS A 99 -10.50 -6.25 -2.13
CA LYS A 99 -10.80 -7.66 -2.39
C LYS A 99 -10.74 -8.45 -1.07
N PRO A 100 -11.85 -9.07 -0.60
CA PRO A 100 -11.93 -9.71 0.70
C PRO A 100 -11.25 -11.09 0.75
N ASP A 101 -10.80 -11.63 -0.38
CA ASP A 101 -9.94 -12.81 -0.44
C ASP A 101 -8.46 -12.45 -0.18
N GLN A 102 -8.10 -11.17 -0.33
CA GLN A 102 -6.76 -10.65 -0.08
C GLN A 102 -6.63 -9.92 1.25
N PHE A 103 -7.64 -9.12 1.64
CA PHE A 103 -7.57 -8.26 2.81
C PHE A 103 -8.79 -8.40 3.73
N GLU A 104 -8.54 -8.19 5.02
CA GLU A 104 -9.56 -7.99 6.05
C GLU A 104 -9.42 -6.56 6.60
N LEU A 105 -10.53 -5.83 6.69
CA LEU A 105 -10.58 -4.52 7.34
C LEU A 105 -10.64 -4.72 8.86
N LEU A 106 -9.67 -4.15 9.57
CA LEU A 106 -9.59 -4.21 11.03
C LEU A 106 -10.26 -3.03 11.71
N ASP A 107 -9.98 -1.81 11.22
CA ASP A 107 -10.50 -0.58 11.80
C ASP A 107 -10.56 0.57 10.79
N ILE A 108 -11.35 1.59 11.12
CA ILE A 108 -11.46 2.85 10.39
C ILE A 108 -11.24 3.99 11.38
N HIS A 109 -10.18 4.77 11.16
CA HIS A 109 -9.86 5.92 11.99
C HIS A 109 -10.26 7.21 11.28
N THR A 110 -11.06 8.04 11.91
CA THR A 110 -11.41 9.38 11.40
C THR A 110 -10.66 10.43 12.19
N ILE A 111 -9.88 11.26 11.49
CA ILE A 111 -9.15 12.38 12.06
C ILE A 111 -9.94 13.65 11.70
N GLU A 112 -10.59 14.22 12.71
CA GLU A 112 -11.35 15.47 12.56
C GLU A 112 -10.41 16.66 12.35
N THR A 113 -10.71 17.48 11.34
CA THR A 113 -9.99 18.73 11.03
C THR A 113 -10.97 19.91 10.95
N ASP A 114 -10.45 21.10 10.64
CA ASP A 114 -11.24 22.32 10.49
C ASP A 114 -12.25 22.31 9.32
N LEU A 115 -12.08 21.45 8.31
CA LEU A 115 -13.02 21.37 7.17
C LEU A 115 -13.15 19.96 6.59
N ARG A 116 -12.06 19.36 6.13
CA ARG A 116 -12.09 18.04 5.48
C ARG A 116 -11.22 17.05 6.22
N ASN A 117 -11.88 16.02 6.73
CA ASN A 117 -11.27 15.02 7.60
C ASN A 117 -10.33 14.09 6.81
N PHE A 118 -9.45 13.43 7.55
CA PHE A 118 -8.73 12.27 7.03
C PHE A 118 -9.44 11.00 7.50
N GLU A 119 -9.44 9.99 6.64
CA GLU A 119 -9.81 8.62 7.00
C GLU A 119 -8.60 7.73 6.83
N VAL A 120 -8.35 6.85 7.79
CA VAL A 120 -7.28 5.85 7.74
C VAL A 120 -7.91 4.48 7.92
N TYR A 121 -7.75 3.63 6.91
CA TYR A 121 -8.23 2.26 6.91
C TYR A 121 -7.09 1.32 7.27
N GLU A 122 -7.28 0.51 8.31
CA GLU A 122 -6.31 -0.48 8.78
C GLU A 122 -6.64 -1.86 8.21
N LEU A 123 -5.75 -2.39 7.37
CA LEU A 123 -5.96 -3.61 6.61
C LEU A 123 -4.96 -4.70 6.99
N ASN A 124 -5.48 -5.92 7.16
CA ASN A 124 -4.69 -7.13 7.35
C ASN A 124 -4.68 -7.96 6.06
N TYR A 125 -3.49 -8.31 5.58
CA TYR A 125 -3.35 -9.21 4.43
C TYR A 125 -3.57 -10.67 4.84
N ILE A 126 -4.47 -11.36 4.14
CA ILE A 126 -4.92 -12.72 4.48
C ILE A 126 -4.76 -13.74 3.33
N ALA A 127 -4.36 -13.31 2.13
CA ALA A 127 -4.25 -14.19 0.97
C ALA A 127 -3.00 -15.10 0.95
N GLY A 128 -2.05 -14.92 1.87
CA GLY A 128 -0.79 -15.63 1.83
C GLY A 128 -0.03 -15.63 3.15
N ASP A 129 1.28 -15.43 3.07
CA ASP A 129 2.14 -15.36 4.24
C ASP A 129 1.77 -14.16 5.13
N LEU A 130 2.05 -14.30 6.42
CA LEU A 130 1.80 -13.24 7.39
C LEU A 130 2.70 -12.04 7.06
N ARG A 131 2.07 -10.87 6.93
CA ARG A 131 2.71 -9.60 6.57
C ARG A 131 2.31 -8.51 7.57
N PRO A 132 3.06 -7.40 7.68
CA PRO A 132 2.64 -6.28 8.50
C PRO A 132 1.41 -5.62 7.91
N LEU A 133 0.69 -4.93 8.78
CA LEU A 133 -0.52 -4.20 8.43
C LEU A 133 -0.25 -3.14 7.37
N VAL A 134 -1.26 -2.92 6.54
CA VAL A 134 -1.31 -1.88 5.52
C VAL A 134 -2.30 -0.82 6.00
N TYR A 135 -1.88 0.44 5.98
CA TYR A 135 -2.72 1.57 6.31
C TYR A 135 -2.94 2.42 5.07
N ILE A 136 -4.20 2.63 4.69
CA ILE A 136 -4.57 3.51 3.59
C ILE A 136 -5.21 4.76 4.17
N ALA A 137 -4.48 5.88 4.15
CA ALA A 137 -4.99 7.19 4.50
C ALA A 137 -5.54 7.89 3.26
N THR A 138 -6.63 8.63 3.43
CA THR A 138 -7.22 9.45 2.37
C THR A 138 -7.81 10.74 2.91
N THR A 139 -7.76 11.77 2.09
CA THR A 139 -8.50 13.01 2.29
C THR A 139 -8.73 13.69 0.94
N HIS A 140 -9.60 14.68 0.96
CA HIS A 140 -9.71 15.68 -0.08
C HIS A 140 -9.37 17.01 0.61
N LEU A 141 -8.16 17.56 0.47
CA LEU A 141 -7.79 18.77 1.23
C LEU A 141 -8.54 20.02 0.73
N LYS A 142 -8.49 21.12 1.48
CA LYS A 142 -9.11 22.39 1.07
C LYS A 142 -8.69 22.79 -0.36
N ALA A 143 -9.66 22.92 -1.27
CA ALA A 143 -9.44 23.40 -2.64
C ALA A 143 -9.18 24.91 -2.74
N SER A 144 -8.89 25.41 -3.95
CA SER A 144 -8.62 26.82 -4.29
C SER A 144 -7.25 27.36 -3.88
N GLN A 145 -6.81 28.41 -4.60
CA GLN A 145 -5.53 29.07 -4.41
C GLN A 145 -5.56 30.17 -3.35
N GLY A 146 -4.37 30.57 -2.91
CA GLY A 146 -4.14 31.74 -2.07
C GLY A 146 -3.74 31.37 -0.65
N THR A 147 -2.98 32.25 -0.01
CA THR A 147 -2.34 31.97 1.28
C THR A 147 -3.30 31.51 2.37
N VAL A 148 -4.54 32.00 2.39
CA VAL A 148 -5.54 31.53 3.37
C VAL A 148 -5.85 30.05 3.18
N GLU A 149 -6.04 29.61 1.94
CA GLU A 149 -6.37 28.23 1.62
C GLU A 149 -5.16 27.30 1.84
N GLU A 150 -3.95 27.77 1.50
CA GLU A 150 -2.70 27.06 1.81
C GLU A 150 -2.50 26.84 3.31
N GLN A 151 -2.85 27.85 4.14
CA GLN A 151 -2.78 27.71 5.60
C GLN A 151 -3.85 26.77 6.16
N ARG A 152 -5.02 26.68 5.51
CA ARG A 152 -6.05 25.69 5.89
C ARG A 152 -5.59 24.27 5.58
N ARG A 153 -5.05 24.03 4.37
CA ARG A 153 -4.43 22.75 4.02
C ARG A 153 -3.32 22.37 4.98
N LEU A 154 -2.45 23.32 5.35
CA LEU A 154 -1.42 23.10 6.36
C LEU A 154 -2.04 22.68 7.71
N SER A 155 -3.08 23.37 8.19
CA SER A 155 -3.72 23.03 9.46
C SER A 155 -4.28 21.60 9.43
N GLU A 156 -5.02 21.23 8.38
CA GLU A 156 -5.57 19.89 8.19
C GLU A 156 -4.46 18.82 8.18
N VAL A 157 -3.36 19.09 7.48
CA VAL A 157 -2.17 18.22 7.47
C VAL A 157 -1.53 18.08 8.84
N LEU A 158 -1.40 19.17 9.60
CA LEU A 158 -0.78 19.12 10.92
C LEU A 158 -1.60 18.30 11.92
N ASP A 159 -2.94 18.37 11.83
CA ASP A 159 -3.82 17.52 12.64
C ASP A 159 -3.63 16.03 12.30
N PHE A 160 -3.49 15.71 11.00
CA PHE A 160 -3.18 14.36 10.56
C PHE A 160 -1.81 13.86 11.03
N ILE A 161 -0.76 14.69 10.92
CA ILE A 161 0.58 14.35 11.39
C ILE A 161 0.58 14.15 12.91
N ALA A 162 -0.12 14.99 13.67
CA ALA A 162 -0.25 14.83 15.11
C ALA A 162 -0.94 13.51 15.48
N TRP A 163 -1.92 13.07 14.69
CA TRP A 163 -2.56 11.77 14.86
C TRP A 163 -1.62 10.60 14.52
N ILE A 164 -0.85 10.69 13.43
CA ILE A 164 0.20 9.70 13.10
C ILE A 164 1.17 9.53 14.28
N ASP A 165 1.62 10.63 14.86
CA ASP A 165 2.55 10.66 15.99
C ASP A 165 1.94 10.04 17.25
N ALA A 166 0.67 10.33 17.50
CA ALA A 166 -0.04 9.78 18.66
C ALA A 166 -0.31 8.27 18.57
N ASN A 167 -0.26 7.71 17.36
CA ASN A 167 -0.54 6.29 17.07
C ASN A 167 0.71 5.52 16.60
N ASP A 168 1.91 6.10 16.70
CA ASP A 168 3.19 5.49 16.34
C ASP A 168 3.24 4.96 14.88
N LEU A 169 2.61 5.68 13.93
CA LEU A 169 2.49 5.23 12.53
C LEU A 169 3.57 5.74 11.57
N ARG A 170 4.59 6.47 12.05
CA ARG A 170 5.69 6.94 11.20
C ARG A 170 6.47 5.80 10.55
N ASP A 171 6.69 4.72 11.30
CA ASP A 171 7.40 3.51 10.87
C ASP A 171 6.41 2.37 10.57
N SER A 172 5.36 2.67 9.80
CA SER A 172 4.34 1.71 9.37
C SER A 172 4.21 1.69 7.83
N ASN A 173 3.47 0.73 7.26
CA ASN A 173 3.12 0.75 5.83
C ASN A 173 1.89 1.64 5.62
N LEU A 174 2.08 2.96 5.78
CA LEU A 174 1.06 3.97 5.62
C LEU A 174 1.20 4.66 4.26
N LEU A 175 0.13 4.61 3.49
CA LEU A 175 0.03 5.28 2.20
C LEU A 175 -1.04 6.38 2.30
N LEU A 176 -0.67 7.63 2.06
CA LEU A 176 -1.61 8.75 1.93
C LEU A 176 -1.97 8.96 0.46
N CYS A 177 -3.21 8.64 0.12
CA CYS A 177 -3.78 8.72 -1.21
C CYS A 177 -4.94 9.71 -1.26
N GLY A 178 -4.96 10.62 -2.23
CA GLY A 178 -6.15 11.44 -2.47
C GLY A 178 -5.89 12.75 -3.18
N ASP A 179 -6.96 13.53 -3.30
CA ASP A 179 -6.93 14.89 -3.83
C ASP A 179 -6.41 15.86 -2.75
N LEU A 180 -5.12 16.13 -2.77
CA LEU A 180 -4.46 16.98 -1.78
C LEU A 180 -4.48 18.47 -2.16
N ASN A 181 -5.00 18.83 -3.34
CA ASN A 181 -5.16 20.23 -3.78
C ASN A 181 -3.89 21.12 -3.64
N PHE A 182 -2.69 20.54 -3.69
CA PHE A 182 -1.44 21.30 -3.64
C PHE A 182 -1.08 21.83 -5.04
N TYR A 183 -0.77 23.12 -5.13
CA TYR A 183 -0.47 23.75 -6.42
C TYR A 183 1.01 23.69 -6.79
N TYR A 184 1.88 23.52 -5.79
CA TYR A 184 3.32 23.49 -5.93
C TYR A 184 4.00 22.83 -4.74
N SER A 185 5.19 22.25 -4.94
CA SER A 185 5.88 21.50 -3.91
C SER A 185 6.35 22.34 -2.72
N ALA A 186 6.60 23.64 -2.89
CA ALA A 186 7.00 24.52 -1.79
C ALA A 186 5.83 24.92 -0.87
N GLU A 187 4.62 24.44 -1.13
CA GLU A 187 3.47 24.76 -0.30
C GLU A 187 3.61 24.16 1.12
N PRO A 188 3.28 24.91 2.20
CA PRO A 188 3.61 24.48 3.56
C PRO A 188 3.05 23.12 3.97
N GLY A 189 1.82 22.78 3.55
CA GLY A 189 1.21 21.49 3.86
C GLY A 189 1.97 20.32 3.22
N TYR A 190 2.33 20.44 1.94
CA TYR A 190 3.12 19.42 1.24
C TYR A 190 4.51 19.27 1.87
N GLN A 191 5.17 20.39 2.19
CA GLN A 191 6.47 20.36 2.88
C GLN A 191 6.38 19.71 4.28
N ALA A 192 5.28 19.90 5.00
CA ALA A 192 5.08 19.26 6.31
C ALA A 192 4.95 17.73 6.18
N LEU A 193 4.27 17.24 5.14
CA LEU A 193 4.14 15.79 4.89
C LEU A 193 5.49 15.13 4.57
N LEU A 194 6.40 15.83 3.89
CA LEU A 194 7.73 15.30 3.55
C LEU A 194 8.81 15.58 4.63
N ALA A 195 8.49 16.43 5.61
CA ALA A 195 9.42 16.78 6.67
C ALA A 195 9.82 15.55 7.48
N ASP A 196 11.07 15.53 7.94
CA ASP A 196 11.64 14.44 8.74
C ASP A 196 11.49 13.04 8.10
N SER A 197 11.39 12.99 6.76
CA SER A 197 11.16 11.76 6.00
C SER A 197 9.88 11.01 6.39
N LEU A 198 8.85 11.75 6.83
CA LEU A 198 7.56 11.14 7.19
C LEU A 198 6.92 10.45 5.98
N PHE A 199 6.77 11.16 4.87
CA PHE A 199 6.37 10.61 3.59
C PHE A 199 7.42 10.86 2.52
N ILE A 200 7.41 10.01 1.50
CA ILE A 200 8.13 10.13 0.25
C ILE A 200 7.08 10.29 -0.86
N ASP A 201 7.33 11.22 -1.78
CA ASP A 201 6.58 11.35 -3.02
C ASP A 201 7.26 10.47 -4.09
N PRO A 202 6.67 9.33 -4.50
CA PRO A 202 7.36 8.35 -5.33
C PRO A 202 7.74 8.85 -6.73
N ILE A 203 7.08 9.88 -7.25
CA ILE A 203 7.48 10.50 -8.53
C ILE A 203 8.53 11.60 -8.39
N ASP A 204 8.82 12.04 -7.16
CA ASP A 204 9.82 13.06 -6.80
C ASP A 204 9.96 14.18 -7.84
N THR A 205 8.83 14.85 -8.12
CA THR A 205 8.76 15.89 -9.15
C THR A 205 8.47 17.25 -8.50
N PRO A 206 9.40 17.83 -7.73
CA PRO A 206 9.17 19.11 -7.07
C PRO A 206 9.08 20.27 -8.06
N GLY A 207 8.12 21.18 -7.81
CA GLY A 207 8.08 22.51 -8.39
C GLY A 207 6.67 23.05 -8.48
N TYR A 208 6.38 23.86 -9.50
CA TYR A 208 5.09 24.54 -9.66
C TYR A 208 4.22 23.82 -10.67
N TRP A 209 3.34 22.94 -10.19
CA TRP A 209 2.50 22.08 -11.03
C TRP A 209 1.37 22.85 -11.70
N HIS A 210 0.85 23.87 -11.03
CA HIS A 210 -0.29 24.62 -11.55
C HIS A 210 -0.04 25.33 -12.87
N ASN A 211 -0.90 25.05 -13.84
CA ASN A 211 -0.90 25.61 -15.19
C ASN A 211 0.50 25.64 -15.80
N SER A 212 1.25 24.56 -15.64
CA SER A 212 2.64 24.46 -16.03
C SER A 212 2.89 23.32 -16.98
N SER A 213 3.14 23.63 -18.26
CA SER A 213 3.48 22.63 -19.28
C SER A 213 4.74 21.81 -18.96
N GLN A 214 5.59 22.29 -18.04
CA GLN A 214 6.78 21.54 -17.59
C GLN A 214 6.40 20.29 -16.80
N TYR A 215 5.23 20.28 -16.17
CA TYR A 215 4.71 19.20 -15.33
C TYR A 215 3.50 18.50 -15.96
N ALA A 216 3.32 18.69 -17.28
CA ALA A 216 2.17 18.18 -18.00
C ALA A 216 2.00 16.65 -17.90
N ASP A 217 3.11 15.92 -17.74
CA ASP A 217 3.17 14.47 -17.58
C ASP A 217 2.69 13.96 -16.21
N VAL A 218 2.63 14.83 -15.20
CA VAL A 218 2.18 14.47 -13.84
C VAL A 218 0.84 15.09 -13.45
N HIS A 219 0.22 15.89 -14.33
CA HIS A 219 -1.13 16.45 -14.07
C HIS A 219 -2.19 15.35 -13.90
N THR A 220 -3.18 15.64 -13.08
CA THR A 220 -4.31 14.76 -12.75
C THR A 220 -5.66 15.47 -12.88
N GLN A 221 -5.69 16.80 -13.02
CA GLN A 221 -6.91 17.58 -13.27
C GLN A 221 -6.65 18.66 -14.35
N SER A 222 -7.60 19.04 -15.20
CA SER A 222 -8.90 18.40 -15.46
C SER A 222 -8.88 17.64 -16.79
N PRO A 223 -9.44 16.44 -16.91
CA PRO A 223 -9.49 15.69 -18.17
C PRO A 223 -10.36 16.38 -19.24
N ARG A 224 -10.98 17.52 -18.95
CA ARG A 224 -11.95 18.21 -19.81
C ARG A 224 -11.80 19.72 -19.80
N ILE A 225 -12.19 20.35 -20.91
CA ILE A 225 -12.21 21.81 -21.06
C ILE A 225 -13.57 22.45 -20.74
N THR A 226 -14.66 21.66 -20.71
CA THR A 226 -16.02 22.16 -20.46
C THR A 226 -16.55 21.69 -19.12
N GLN A 227 -17.28 22.57 -18.43
CA GLN A 227 -17.88 22.28 -17.12
C GLN A 227 -18.89 21.12 -17.19
N PHE A 228 -18.89 20.26 -16.17
CA PHE A 228 -19.77 19.10 -16.07
C PHE A 228 -20.00 18.69 -14.61
N GLY A 229 -21.24 18.40 -14.23
CA GLY A 229 -21.54 17.81 -12.91
C GLY A 229 -21.11 18.59 -11.66
N GLY A 230 -20.64 19.84 -11.81
CA GLY A 230 -20.00 20.63 -10.75
C GLY A 230 -18.46 20.58 -10.75
N GLY A 231 -17.85 19.74 -11.59
CA GLY A 231 -16.41 19.56 -11.68
C GLY A 231 -15.69 20.69 -12.43
N ALA A 232 -14.38 20.77 -12.19
CA ALA A 232 -13.48 21.77 -12.73
C ALA A 232 -13.34 21.62 -14.26
N PRO A 233 -13.57 22.68 -15.04
CA PRO A 233 -13.10 22.76 -16.42
C PRO A 233 -11.68 23.33 -16.47
N GLY A 234 -11.00 23.21 -17.61
CA GLY A 234 -9.73 23.92 -17.85
C GLY A 234 -8.77 23.15 -18.75
N GLY A 235 -8.94 21.83 -18.82
CA GLY A 235 -7.98 20.90 -19.42
C GLY A 235 -6.91 20.47 -18.42
N MET A 236 -6.00 19.58 -18.84
CA MET A 236 -5.02 18.98 -17.93
C MET A 236 -3.94 19.99 -17.56
N ASP A 237 -4.00 20.57 -16.37
CA ASP A 237 -3.14 21.68 -15.97
C ASP A 237 -2.74 21.71 -14.48
N ASP A 238 -3.20 20.76 -13.67
CA ASP A 238 -2.89 20.67 -12.24
C ASP A 238 -2.56 19.22 -11.82
N ARG A 239 -1.65 19.06 -10.85
CA ARG A 239 -1.39 17.80 -10.13
C ARG A 239 -1.98 17.90 -8.73
N PHE A 240 -3.15 17.31 -8.54
CA PHE A 240 -3.83 17.34 -7.24
C PHE A 240 -3.96 15.98 -6.58
N ASP A 241 -3.85 14.89 -7.34
CA ASP A 241 -4.01 13.54 -6.83
C ASP A 241 -2.64 12.93 -6.53
N PHE A 242 -2.44 12.51 -5.28
CA PHE A 242 -1.17 12.00 -4.78
C PHE A 242 -1.32 10.58 -4.23
N ALA A 243 -0.21 9.85 -4.22
CA ALA A 243 0.02 8.65 -3.43
C ALA A 243 1.40 8.80 -2.75
N LEU A 244 1.39 9.34 -1.52
CA LEU A 244 2.59 9.58 -0.72
C LEU A 244 2.81 8.40 0.23
N ALA A 245 4.01 7.83 0.23
CA ALA A 245 4.30 6.59 0.92
C ALA A 245 5.28 6.82 2.08
N THR A 246 5.04 6.21 3.25
CA THR A 246 6.07 6.15 4.28
C THR A 246 7.31 5.39 3.79
N PRO A 247 8.50 5.61 4.37
CA PRO A 247 9.74 4.97 3.92
C PRO A 247 9.71 3.44 3.87
N LEU A 248 8.89 2.79 4.72
CA LEU A 248 8.75 1.33 4.71
C LEU A 248 8.17 0.77 3.42
N TRP A 249 7.37 1.53 2.67
CA TRP A 249 6.95 1.10 1.35
C TRP A 249 8.10 1.15 0.35
N ILE A 250 9.11 2.01 0.53
CA ILE A 250 10.16 2.21 -0.47
C ILE A 250 11.33 1.25 -0.23
N ASP A 251 11.75 1.10 1.03
CA ASP A 251 12.94 0.33 1.41
C ASP A 251 12.59 -0.90 2.29
N GLY A 252 11.33 -1.32 2.32
CA GLY A 252 10.86 -2.45 3.16
C GLY A 252 11.07 -3.82 2.52
N ASP A 253 11.37 -4.83 3.34
CA ASP A 253 11.59 -6.21 2.88
C ASP A 253 10.29 -6.97 2.51
N GLU A 254 9.12 -6.43 2.88
CA GLU A 254 7.82 -7.12 2.77
C GLU A 254 6.87 -6.44 1.78
N TRP A 255 6.69 -5.13 1.87
CA TRP A 255 5.89 -4.35 0.93
C TRP A 255 6.81 -3.37 0.22
N GLU A 256 7.21 -3.69 -1.00
CA GLU A 256 8.19 -2.90 -1.74
C GLU A 256 7.51 -2.17 -2.90
N TYR A 257 7.57 -0.86 -2.90
CA TYR A 257 7.10 -0.02 -3.99
C TYR A 257 7.88 -0.39 -5.25
N GLN A 258 7.14 -0.75 -6.29
CA GLN A 258 7.74 -1.01 -7.58
C GLN A 258 8.18 0.33 -8.19
N GLU A 259 9.48 0.58 -8.21
CA GLU A 259 10.06 1.82 -8.73
C GLU A 259 9.52 2.17 -10.13
N GLY A 260 9.01 3.39 -10.28
CA GLY A 260 8.44 3.90 -11.53
C GLY A 260 7.01 3.41 -11.83
N SER A 261 6.33 2.74 -10.89
CA SER A 261 4.94 2.30 -11.08
C SER A 261 3.90 3.39 -10.84
N TYR A 262 4.25 4.46 -10.13
CA TYR A 262 3.33 5.58 -9.93
C TYR A 262 2.83 6.10 -11.27
N THR A 263 1.52 6.08 -11.46
CA THR A 263 0.89 6.42 -12.74
C THR A 263 -0.29 7.37 -12.54
N SER A 264 -0.25 8.53 -13.20
CA SER A 264 -1.43 9.37 -13.47
C SER A 264 -2.16 8.81 -14.69
N PHE A 265 -3.13 7.92 -14.46
CA PHE A 265 -3.62 7.02 -15.52
C PHE A 265 -4.33 7.75 -16.65
N GLY A 266 -3.87 7.51 -17.87
CA GLY A 266 -4.35 8.14 -19.10
C GLY A 266 -3.66 9.47 -19.46
N ASN A 267 -2.85 10.04 -18.57
CA ASN A 267 -2.03 11.19 -18.89
C ASN A 267 -0.79 10.76 -19.70
N ASP A 268 -0.63 11.33 -20.89
CA ASP A 268 0.52 11.11 -21.78
C ASP A 268 1.44 12.35 -21.89
N GLY A 269 1.16 13.39 -21.10
CA GLY A 269 1.86 14.67 -21.10
C GLY A 269 1.59 15.57 -22.31
N GLN A 270 0.69 15.20 -23.24
CA GLN A 270 0.42 15.95 -24.47
C GLN A 270 -0.86 16.79 -24.44
N HIS A 271 -1.63 16.68 -23.36
CA HIS A 271 -2.95 17.29 -23.22
C HIS A 271 -2.95 18.53 -22.32
N PHE A 272 -1.82 19.21 -22.15
CA PHE A 272 -1.74 20.42 -21.33
C PHE A 272 -2.79 21.47 -21.75
N ASN A 273 -3.65 21.92 -20.82
CA ASN A 273 -4.80 22.80 -21.08
C ASN A 273 -5.79 22.28 -22.14
N GLY A 274 -5.75 20.97 -22.43
CA GLY A 274 -6.59 20.27 -23.38
C GLY A 274 -7.41 19.17 -22.71
N ALA A 275 -8.40 18.65 -23.44
CA ALA A 275 -9.21 17.52 -22.99
C ALA A 275 -8.47 16.20 -23.26
N ILE A 276 -8.45 15.28 -22.29
CA ILE A 276 -7.68 14.03 -22.31
C ILE A 276 -8.04 13.07 -23.46
N ASN A 277 -9.26 13.24 -24.01
CA ASN A 277 -9.78 12.47 -25.14
C ASN A 277 -9.56 13.14 -26.51
N THR A 278 -8.75 14.20 -26.58
CA THR A 278 -8.35 14.82 -27.86
C THR A 278 -7.29 13.96 -28.54
N MET A 279 -7.71 13.02 -29.38
CA MET A 279 -6.79 12.05 -29.98
C MET A 279 -5.67 12.70 -30.83
N PRO A 280 -4.45 12.12 -30.85
CA PRO A 280 -4.07 10.86 -30.20
C PRO A 280 -3.78 11.02 -28.70
N ASN A 281 -4.29 10.08 -27.89
CA ASN A 281 -3.76 9.79 -26.56
C ASN A 281 -2.80 8.60 -26.66
N TYR A 282 -1.58 8.74 -26.14
CA TYR A 282 -0.55 7.70 -26.22
C TYR A 282 -0.46 6.80 -24.99
N ALA A 283 -1.15 7.15 -23.90
CA ALA A 283 -1.19 6.34 -22.69
C ALA A 283 -2.32 5.29 -22.74
N VAL A 284 -3.46 5.61 -23.35
CA VAL A 284 -4.65 4.76 -23.35
C VAL A 284 -5.39 4.76 -24.70
N SER A 285 -6.35 3.83 -24.87
CA SER A 285 -7.20 3.78 -26.05
C SER A 285 -8.19 4.96 -26.12
N GLU A 286 -8.78 5.22 -27.29
CA GLU A 286 -9.84 6.23 -27.45
C GLU A 286 -11.03 6.00 -26.50
N GLU A 287 -11.41 4.74 -26.33
CA GLU A 287 -12.50 4.33 -25.43
C GLU A 287 -12.19 4.71 -23.97
N VAL A 288 -10.99 4.39 -23.49
CA VAL A 288 -10.57 4.71 -22.13
C VAL A 288 -10.37 6.22 -21.95
N ALA A 289 -9.82 6.92 -22.94
CA ALA A 289 -9.68 8.38 -22.87
C ALA A 289 -11.04 9.08 -22.78
N ASN A 290 -12.03 8.63 -23.55
CA ASN A 290 -13.41 9.11 -23.44
C ASN A 290 -14.02 8.80 -22.07
N ALA A 291 -13.80 7.60 -21.55
CA ALA A 291 -14.26 7.24 -20.22
C ALA A 291 -13.65 8.12 -19.12
N LEU A 292 -12.34 8.38 -19.17
CA LEU A 292 -11.67 9.32 -18.25
C LEU A 292 -12.26 10.73 -18.34
N HIS A 293 -12.56 11.21 -19.56
CA HIS A 293 -13.21 12.50 -19.77
C HIS A 293 -14.60 12.58 -19.14
N GLU A 294 -15.41 11.52 -19.23
CA GLU A 294 -16.82 11.51 -18.77
C GLU A 294 -17.03 11.03 -17.32
N ALA A 295 -16.08 10.29 -16.75
CA ALA A 295 -16.21 9.71 -15.41
C ALA A 295 -16.06 10.75 -14.29
N SER A 296 -15.02 11.57 -14.35
CA SER A 296 -14.66 12.53 -13.29
C SER A 296 -13.95 13.75 -13.89
N ASP A 297 -13.76 14.80 -13.10
CA ASP A 297 -12.84 15.91 -13.39
C ASP A 297 -11.41 15.65 -12.86
N HIS A 298 -11.15 14.45 -12.35
CA HIS A 298 -9.81 13.97 -12.00
C HIS A 298 -9.44 12.71 -12.79
N LEU A 299 -8.14 12.46 -12.91
CA LEU A 299 -7.58 11.18 -13.32
C LEU A 299 -7.28 10.34 -12.07
N PRO A 300 -7.49 9.01 -12.12
CA PRO A 300 -7.03 8.13 -11.06
C PRO A 300 -5.51 8.06 -11.03
N VAL A 301 -4.94 7.96 -9.83
CA VAL A 301 -3.52 7.68 -9.61
C VAL A 301 -3.37 6.32 -8.95
N PHE A 302 -2.37 5.55 -9.35
CA PHE A 302 -2.06 4.29 -8.66
C PHE A 302 -0.57 4.09 -8.52
N ILE A 303 -0.21 3.24 -7.55
CA ILE A 303 1.12 2.67 -7.40
C ILE A 303 1.01 1.14 -7.35
N ASP A 304 2.08 0.47 -7.75
CA ASP A 304 2.23 -0.97 -7.62
C ASP A 304 3.19 -1.29 -6.49
N ILE A 305 2.80 -2.23 -5.63
CA ILE A 305 3.63 -2.75 -4.56
C ILE A 305 3.98 -4.19 -4.90
N ASP A 306 5.27 -4.46 -5.07
CA ASP A 306 5.80 -5.80 -5.06
C ASP A 306 5.68 -6.38 -3.65
N TYR A 307 4.97 -7.49 -3.57
CA TYR A 307 4.91 -8.33 -2.39
C TYR A 307 5.12 -9.78 -2.81
N THR A 308 5.93 -10.03 -3.83
CA THR A 308 6.53 -11.36 -4.00
C THR A 308 7.00 -11.80 -2.64
N ALA A 309 6.57 -13.00 -2.25
CA ALA A 309 7.05 -13.61 -1.01
C ALA A 309 8.55 -13.42 -1.08
N SER A 310 9.06 -12.54 -0.20
CA SER A 310 10.43 -12.10 -0.29
C SER A 310 11.17 -13.40 -0.42
N GLY A 311 11.86 -13.55 -1.53
CA GLY A 311 12.76 -14.65 -1.72
C GLY A 311 13.82 -14.42 -0.67
N ILE A 312 13.50 -14.74 0.59
CA ILE A 312 14.38 -15.49 1.42
C ILE A 312 14.72 -16.63 0.45
N GLU A 313 15.84 -16.46 -0.27
CA GLU A 313 16.93 -17.39 -0.07
C GLU A 313 16.88 -17.67 1.41
N LEU A 314 16.04 -18.66 1.74
CA LEU A 314 16.27 -19.48 2.88
C LEU A 314 17.76 -19.68 2.72
N THR A 315 18.57 -19.16 3.64
CA THR A 315 19.61 -20.02 4.15
C THR A 315 18.83 -21.29 4.38
N SER A 316 18.87 -22.19 3.37
CA SER A 316 17.87 -23.22 3.16
C SER A 316 17.59 -23.77 4.54
N PRO A 317 16.33 -23.87 5.02
CA PRO A 317 16.07 -24.26 6.41
C PRO A 317 17.07 -25.34 6.67
N VAL A 318 18.04 -25.11 7.56
CA VAL A 318 19.20 -25.99 7.55
C VAL A 318 18.56 -27.32 7.87
N ASN A 319 18.45 -28.19 6.86
CA ASN A 319 17.72 -29.42 6.97
C ASN A 319 18.70 -30.31 7.71
N LEU A 320 18.85 -30.01 9.00
CA LEU A 320 19.50 -30.83 9.97
C LEU A 320 18.51 -31.96 10.15
N THR A 321 18.66 -32.95 9.28
CA THR A 321 18.14 -34.32 9.38
C THR A 321 16.78 -34.46 10.07
N ASP A 322 15.78 -34.91 9.31
CA ASP A 322 14.62 -35.64 9.83
C ASP A 322 13.52 -34.82 10.55
N GLY A 323 13.22 -33.60 10.11
CA GLY A 323 11.97 -32.89 10.50
C GLY A 323 12.08 -31.89 11.65
N PHE A 324 13.29 -31.47 12.01
CA PHE A 324 13.52 -30.29 12.85
C PHE A 324 13.41 -29.00 12.02
N SER A 325 12.71 -27.98 12.51
CA SER A 325 12.71 -26.64 11.88
C SER A 325 12.59 -25.53 12.92
N LEU A 326 13.22 -24.39 12.64
CA LEU A 326 13.23 -23.23 13.52
C LEU A 326 13.06 -21.95 12.70
N SER A 327 12.17 -21.06 13.15
CA SER A 327 12.02 -19.71 12.58
C SER A 327 11.58 -18.71 13.63
N LEU A 328 11.83 -17.42 13.39
CA LEU A 328 11.39 -16.32 14.24
C LEU A 328 10.51 -15.39 13.42
N PHE A 329 9.32 -15.07 13.93
CA PHE A 329 8.38 -14.18 13.24
C PHE A 329 7.81 -13.09 14.17
N PRO A 330 7.94 -11.80 13.81
CA PRO A 330 8.80 -11.30 12.76
C PRO A 330 10.28 -11.31 13.21
N ALA A 331 11.23 -11.46 12.27
CA ALA A 331 12.66 -11.46 12.60
C ALA A 331 13.19 -10.04 12.86
N VAL A 332 12.49 -9.02 12.33
CA VAL A 332 12.64 -7.60 12.65
C VAL A 332 11.34 -7.17 13.35
N PHE A 333 11.40 -6.67 14.57
CA PHE A 333 10.20 -6.50 15.41
C PHE A 333 10.34 -5.34 16.41
N ASN A 334 9.24 -4.72 16.81
CA ASN A 334 9.24 -3.55 17.72
C ASN A 334 9.28 -3.95 19.21
N SER A 335 8.50 -4.96 19.59
CA SER A 335 8.38 -5.33 21.01
C SER A 335 8.13 -6.81 21.27
N GLN A 336 7.56 -7.53 20.31
CA GLN A 336 7.30 -8.96 20.43
C GLN A 336 7.64 -9.70 19.14
N ALA A 337 8.21 -10.89 19.28
CA ALA A 337 8.40 -11.87 18.21
C ALA A 337 8.00 -13.25 18.70
N THR A 338 7.73 -14.17 17.79
CA THR A 338 7.37 -15.56 18.09
C THR A 338 8.37 -16.50 17.44
N LEU A 339 9.03 -17.32 18.26
CA LEU A 339 9.86 -18.42 17.78
C LEU A 339 8.97 -19.63 17.49
N LEU A 340 9.01 -20.12 16.26
CA LEU A 340 8.34 -21.34 15.81
C LEU A 340 9.37 -22.48 15.77
N LEU A 341 9.10 -23.53 16.54
CA LEU A 341 9.97 -24.70 16.65
C LEU A 341 9.19 -25.95 16.29
N ASN A 342 9.65 -26.71 15.31
CA ASN A 342 9.13 -28.05 15.02
C ASN A 342 10.13 -29.12 15.48
N LEU A 343 9.66 -30.05 16.30
CA LEU A 343 10.47 -31.17 16.80
C LEU A 343 10.04 -32.49 16.16
N PRO A 344 10.99 -33.28 15.62
CA PRO A 344 10.66 -34.57 15.01
C PRO A 344 10.39 -35.68 16.04
N ALA A 345 10.87 -35.51 17.27
CA ALA A 345 10.60 -36.36 18.42
C ALA A 345 10.56 -35.50 19.70
N ALA A 346 10.01 -36.05 20.79
CA ALA A 346 10.03 -35.35 22.07
C ALA A 346 11.47 -35.22 22.59
N ASP A 347 11.88 -34.00 22.94
CA ASP A 347 13.26 -33.66 23.34
C ASP A 347 13.27 -32.57 24.42
N ASN A 348 14.39 -32.41 25.13
CA ASN A 348 14.62 -31.23 25.96
C ASN A 348 15.09 -30.08 25.09
N VAL A 349 14.49 -28.91 25.25
CA VAL A 349 14.76 -27.71 24.48
C VAL A 349 15.15 -26.59 25.42
N ASN A 350 16.23 -25.90 25.08
CA ASN A 350 16.64 -24.65 25.70
C ASN A 350 16.67 -23.55 24.62
N VAL A 351 15.98 -22.43 24.88
CA VAL A 351 15.96 -21.27 23.99
C VAL A 351 16.48 -20.06 24.75
N THR A 352 17.63 -19.54 24.32
CA THR A 352 18.33 -18.46 25.01
C THR A 352 18.61 -17.30 24.07
N VAL A 353 18.37 -16.07 24.53
CA VAL A 353 18.61 -14.83 23.78
C VAL A 353 19.91 -14.19 24.24
N TYR A 354 20.75 -13.81 23.29
CA TYR A 354 22.02 -13.10 23.48
C TYR A 354 21.98 -11.75 22.77
N ASN A 355 22.76 -10.78 23.24
CA ASN A 355 23.03 -9.55 22.50
C ASN A 355 24.26 -9.71 21.58
N ILE A 356 24.59 -8.65 20.83
CA ILE A 356 25.75 -8.62 19.91
C ILE A 356 27.12 -8.86 20.59
N THR A 357 27.25 -8.62 21.90
CA THR A 357 28.49 -8.91 22.63
C THR A 357 28.54 -10.34 23.17
N GLY A 358 27.57 -11.19 22.83
CA GLY A 358 27.44 -12.57 23.32
C GLY A 358 26.98 -12.67 24.77
N ARG A 359 26.48 -11.58 25.37
CA ARG A 359 25.91 -11.60 26.72
C ARG A 359 24.50 -12.18 26.65
N GLN A 360 24.24 -13.20 27.47
CA GLN A 360 22.91 -13.73 27.68
C GLN A 360 21.99 -12.67 28.29
N ILE A 361 20.84 -12.45 27.65
CA ILE A 361 19.84 -11.46 28.03
C ILE A 361 18.69 -12.14 28.77
N THR A 362 18.12 -13.19 28.19
CA THR A 362 17.00 -13.92 28.78
C THR A 362 16.93 -15.35 28.21
N MET A 363 16.12 -16.19 28.83
CA MET A 363 15.80 -17.54 28.38
C MET A 363 14.29 -17.60 28.13
N LEU A 364 13.90 -17.99 26.91
CA LEU A 364 12.49 -18.02 26.49
C LEU A 364 11.81 -19.34 26.80
N ALA A 365 12.58 -20.43 26.80
CA ALA A 365 12.08 -21.76 27.12
C ALA A 365 13.19 -22.65 27.67
N ASP A 366 12.84 -23.49 28.64
CA ASP A 366 13.70 -24.53 29.20
C ASP A 366 12.83 -25.70 29.69
N GLY A 367 12.90 -26.83 29.01
CA GLY A 367 12.13 -28.00 29.42
C GLY A 367 11.96 -29.05 28.33
N ARG A 368 11.13 -30.05 28.62
CA ARG A 368 10.84 -31.15 27.69
C ARG A 368 9.62 -30.82 26.83
N PHE A 369 9.82 -30.81 25.52
CA PHE A 369 8.80 -30.55 24.51
C PHE A 369 8.41 -31.85 23.81
N SER A 370 7.14 -32.00 23.44
CA SER A 370 6.66 -33.16 22.67
C SER A 370 7.06 -33.05 21.19
N ARG A 371 6.91 -34.14 20.44
CA ARG A 371 6.95 -34.09 18.97
C ARG A 371 5.88 -33.10 18.45
N GLY A 372 6.20 -32.35 17.40
CA GLY A 372 5.29 -31.41 16.75
C GLY A 372 5.75 -29.96 16.85
N SER A 373 4.87 -29.05 16.47
CA SER A 373 5.15 -27.61 16.39
C SER A 373 4.84 -26.90 17.70
N HIS A 374 5.71 -25.97 18.09
CA HIS A 374 5.65 -25.19 19.32
C HIS A 374 5.85 -23.72 19.00
N ARG A 375 5.18 -22.86 19.77
CA ARG A 375 5.29 -21.40 19.68
C ARG A 375 5.84 -20.88 21.00
N ILE A 376 6.94 -20.12 20.93
CA ILE A 376 7.62 -19.55 22.09
C ILE A 376 7.66 -18.04 21.91
N ASN A 377 6.99 -17.31 22.80
CA ASN A 377 6.89 -15.86 22.70
C ASN A 377 8.17 -15.20 23.22
N PHE A 378 8.69 -14.26 22.44
CA PHE A 378 9.77 -13.36 22.81
C PHE A 378 9.21 -11.96 23.03
N ASN A 379 9.02 -11.58 24.29
CA ASN A 379 8.71 -10.20 24.67
C ASN A 379 10.02 -9.44 24.94
N ALA A 380 10.27 -8.41 24.14
CA ALA A 380 11.46 -7.56 24.18
C ALA A 380 11.14 -6.10 24.56
N SER A 381 9.94 -5.78 25.06
CA SER A 381 9.53 -4.39 25.37
C SER A 381 10.48 -3.67 26.35
N GLY A 382 11.24 -4.40 27.16
CA GLY A 382 12.23 -3.85 28.10
C GLY A 382 13.67 -3.80 27.58
N LEU A 383 13.92 -4.18 26.32
CA LEU A 383 15.25 -4.28 25.72
C LEU A 383 15.58 -3.05 24.85
N PRO A 384 16.85 -2.62 24.77
CA PRO A 384 17.26 -1.58 23.84
C PRO A 384 17.18 -2.07 22.38
N GLY A 385 16.81 -1.20 21.44
CA GLY A 385 16.85 -1.54 20.01
C GLY A 385 18.24 -2.00 19.57
N GLY A 386 18.30 -2.98 18.67
CA GLY A 386 19.55 -3.57 18.20
C GLY A 386 19.45 -5.04 17.81
N ILE A 387 20.60 -5.66 17.58
CA ILE A 387 20.70 -7.05 17.12
C ILE A 387 20.80 -8.01 18.31
N TYR A 388 19.94 -9.03 18.26
CA TYR A 388 19.88 -10.14 19.19
C TYR A 388 20.08 -11.47 18.46
N PHE A 389 20.57 -12.46 19.19
CA PHE A 389 20.79 -13.81 18.71
C PHE A 389 20.03 -14.80 19.57
N ILE A 390 19.14 -15.59 18.97
CA ILE A 390 18.36 -16.62 19.66
C ILE A 390 19.00 -17.96 19.38
N GLN A 391 19.60 -18.56 20.40
CA GLN A 391 20.16 -19.89 20.34
C GLN A 391 19.13 -20.93 20.78
N VAL A 392 19.04 -22.03 20.03
CA VAL A 392 18.24 -23.20 20.42
C VAL A 392 19.14 -24.41 20.56
N ALA A 393 19.09 -25.04 21.73
CA ALA A 393 19.81 -26.27 22.04
C ALA A 393 18.82 -27.40 22.36
N THR A 394 19.12 -28.61 21.88
CA THR A 394 18.41 -29.82 22.31
C THR A 394 19.36 -30.88 22.85
N SER A 395 18.85 -31.98 23.42
CA SER A 395 19.67 -32.97 24.17
C SER A 395 20.78 -33.65 23.35
N GLY A 396 20.83 -33.43 22.03
CA GLY A 396 21.79 -34.06 21.12
C GLY A 396 22.85 -33.14 20.50
N ASN A 397 22.59 -31.83 20.29
CA ASN A 397 23.52 -30.82 19.72
C ASN A 397 22.96 -29.39 19.93
N VAL A 398 23.79 -28.36 19.72
CA VAL A 398 23.35 -26.98 19.46
C VAL A 398 22.99 -26.92 17.98
N TYR A 399 21.73 -26.65 17.66
CA TYR A 399 21.28 -26.75 16.27
C TYR A 399 21.43 -25.39 15.57
N GLU A 400 20.93 -24.29 16.13
CA GLU A 400 20.82 -23.05 15.34
C GLU A 400 20.86 -21.78 16.19
N VAL A 401 21.33 -20.69 15.56
CA VAL A 401 21.28 -19.34 16.09
C VAL A 401 20.51 -18.49 15.08
N LEU A 402 19.35 -17.97 15.48
CA LEU A 402 18.60 -17.01 14.67
C LEU A 402 19.03 -15.58 15.01
N LYS A 403 19.16 -14.74 13.99
CA LYS A 403 19.31 -13.29 14.15
C LYS A 403 17.92 -12.68 14.34
N ALA A 404 17.81 -11.79 15.31
CA ALA A 404 16.60 -11.01 15.61
C ALA A 404 17.00 -9.53 15.66
N VAL A 405 16.23 -8.65 15.03
CA VAL A 405 16.46 -7.21 15.02
C VAL A 405 15.31 -6.54 15.77
N LEU A 406 15.62 -5.92 16.90
CA LEU A 406 14.65 -5.15 17.68
C LEU A 406 14.70 -3.69 17.20
N LEU A 407 13.62 -3.25 16.55
CA LEU A 407 13.36 -1.85 16.27
C LEU A 407 12.75 -1.19 17.51
N LYS A 408 12.84 0.13 17.61
CA LYS A 408 12.50 0.85 18.83
C LYS A 408 11.70 2.08 18.55
#